data_AF-A0A957E124-F1
#
_entry.id   AF-A0A957E124-F1
#
_cell.length_a   1.000
_cell.length_b   1.000
_cell.length_c   1.000
_cell.angle_alpha   90.00
_cell.angle_beta   90.00
_cell.angle_gamma   90.00
#
_symmetry.space_group_name_H-M   'P 1'
#
loop_
_entity.id
_entity.type
_entity.pdbx_description
1 polymer ?
#
loop_
_entity_poly.entity_id
_entity_poly.type
_entity_poly.pdbx_seq_one_letter_code
_entity_poly.pdbx_strand_id
1 'polypeptide(L)'
;MRRQSALWLTISVLFLSSLACNAFAGNLEPAPLPPTAVSITPLPTSDFIATETLPGETDEPQVEMLIDLNIRSGPGVQYDRLGFLLAGETVPVEGVDPESGWWKISCPINVAGPQCWVSGGEQYTRAANSETVPIAEAPPTPTPFAPELEPNTGVLVYIDNGRLFAAKLNLKNNPPIPAEPQLLVEDQNIQRLYLAPNGLRVAYIAGNSQANSLNVVNIDGQDKRTLVSAEATPFLVSQVQWFADSQALAFNTDVQFGSQVDLWTVTLDGELMQRFAAGEGGGAFLLLPDGQVLLSRQDNITRANLDGTVQDLIIPFEMINTASEYIYYPQPQQTTDGGAYVAIPDAQPWQVGSGAALWQIPAGAPVVKLKHIEGNILFDPVLWSRNGRYLAYIQRLMETTSPPPQLVMADGNGQNIQASGFFAEKVHAWSPNNQQVIYSGPEFYAIGRVDSAPSQVSLGSGRIVGDAQWSTENSYILALGFVGSNTWELQSVSMAGTAVSLTTINSSNTVQFAVWTP
;
A
#
# COMPACT_ATOMS: atom_id res chain seq x y z
N MET A 1 -19.87 17.87 -57.27
CA MET A 1 -20.78 17.57 -58.42
C MET A 1 -22.22 17.87 -58.00
N ARG A 2 -23.22 17.86 -58.89
CA ARG A 2 -24.61 18.32 -58.63
C ARG A 2 -25.66 17.26 -59.01
N ARG A 3 -26.64 17.02 -58.12
CA ARG A 3 -27.92 16.26 -58.33
C ARG A 3 -27.72 14.75 -58.62
N GLN A 4 -28.65 13.82 -58.36
CA GLN A 4 -29.96 13.78 -57.64
C GLN A 4 -29.84 12.80 -56.44
N SER A 5 -30.81 12.44 -55.57
CA SER A 5 -32.27 12.66 -55.41
C SER A 5 -32.56 13.13 -53.95
N ALA A 6 -33.72 13.18 -53.27
CA ALA A 6 -35.09 12.60 -53.33
C ALA A 6 -35.24 11.11 -52.95
N LEU A 7 -36.14 10.66 -52.05
CA LEU A 7 -37.10 11.35 -51.15
C LEU A 7 -37.65 10.32 -50.13
N TRP A 8 -37.63 10.59 -48.82
CA TRP A 8 -38.66 10.11 -47.86
C TRP A 8 -38.71 11.06 -46.65
N LEU A 9 -39.90 11.57 -46.34
CA LEU A 9 -40.22 12.27 -45.08
C LEU A 9 -40.61 11.20 -44.03
N THR A 10 -40.52 11.44 -42.72
CA THR A 10 -41.57 12.18 -42.00
C THR A 10 -41.23 12.47 -40.54
N ILE A 11 -41.83 13.57 -40.04
CA ILE A 11 -42.13 13.90 -38.64
C ILE A 11 -40.91 14.05 -37.69
N SER A 12 -40.52 15.30 -37.49
CA SER A 12 -40.23 15.81 -36.14
C SER A 12 -41.50 16.46 -35.56
N VAL A 13 -41.47 16.81 -34.27
CA VAL A 13 -42.52 17.49 -33.47
C VAL A 13 -43.60 16.56 -32.87
N LEU A 14 -43.94 16.84 -31.59
CA LEU A 14 -44.48 15.95 -30.55
C LEU A 14 -43.46 14.90 -30.05
N PHE A 15 -43.20 14.73 -28.75
CA PHE A 15 -43.89 15.25 -27.54
C PHE A 15 -43.03 16.22 -26.71
N LEU A 16 -43.70 17.21 -26.10
CA LEU A 16 -43.26 17.86 -24.85
C LEU A 16 -44.31 17.58 -23.77
N SER A 17 -43.94 17.79 -22.50
CA SER A 17 -44.80 17.82 -21.30
C SER A 17 -45.65 16.58 -20.92
N SER A 18 -45.11 15.74 -20.04
CA SER A 18 -45.81 15.06 -18.92
C SER A 18 -44.79 14.21 -18.13
N LEU A 19 -44.75 14.11 -16.79
CA LEU A 19 -45.50 14.82 -15.73
C LEU A 19 -44.50 15.37 -14.70
N ALA A 20 -44.86 16.47 -14.04
CA ALA A 20 -44.27 16.89 -12.77
C ALA A 20 -45.40 17.37 -11.84
N CYS A 21 -45.96 16.46 -11.03
CA CYS A 21 -46.91 16.76 -9.96
C CYS A 21 -46.98 15.58 -8.97
N ASN A 22 -46.61 15.82 -7.72
CA ASN A 22 -47.07 15.07 -6.56
C ASN A 22 -46.87 15.95 -5.32
N ALA A 23 -47.90 16.73 -4.98
CA ALA A 23 -47.92 17.63 -3.84
C ALA A 23 -49.34 17.71 -3.28
N PHE A 24 -49.46 17.54 -1.96
CA PHE A 24 -50.66 17.76 -1.14
C PHE A 24 -51.98 17.10 -1.57
N ALA A 25 -52.31 16.01 -0.89
CA ALA A 25 -53.68 15.66 -0.53
C ALA A 25 -53.74 15.47 0.99
N GLY A 26 -54.42 16.39 1.71
CA GLY A 26 -54.59 16.32 3.16
C GLY A 26 -56.07 16.17 3.50
N ASN A 27 -56.40 15.19 4.33
CA ASN A 27 -57.74 15.03 4.90
C ASN A 27 -57.79 15.65 6.30
N LEU A 28 -58.88 16.38 6.57
CA LEU A 28 -59.22 16.91 7.90
C LEU A 28 -60.24 15.96 8.55
N GLU A 29 -60.07 15.64 9.83
CA GLU A 29 -61.06 14.91 10.62
C GLU A 29 -61.45 15.72 11.89
N PRO A 30 -62.73 15.74 12.31
CA PRO A 30 -63.20 16.71 13.29
C PRO A 30 -63.04 16.27 14.76
N ALA A 31 -62.78 17.22 15.66
CA ALA A 31 -62.63 16.97 17.09
C ALA A 31 -63.99 16.80 17.83
N PRO A 32 -64.13 15.78 18.70
CA PRO A 32 -65.22 15.68 19.67
C PRO A 32 -64.98 16.51 20.95
N LEU A 33 -66.05 16.78 21.71
CA LEU A 33 -66.06 17.58 22.94
C LEU A 33 -65.81 16.75 24.22
N PRO A 34 -65.37 17.37 25.34
CA PRO A 34 -64.85 16.64 26.51
C PRO A 34 -65.92 16.17 27.51
N PRO A 35 -65.73 15.01 28.18
CA PRO A 35 -66.52 14.58 29.33
C PRO A 35 -65.89 14.98 30.68
N THR A 36 -66.67 15.71 31.47
CA THR A 36 -66.78 15.76 32.95
C THR A 36 -65.59 15.29 33.81
N ALA A 37 -65.06 16.20 34.64
CA ALA A 37 -64.14 15.85 35.74
C ALA A 37 -64.83 15.03 36.84
N VAL A 38 -64.15 13.99 37.33
CA VAL A 38 -64.55 13.19 38.51
C VAL A 38 -63.58 13.46 39.65
N SER A 39 -64.09 13.79 40.83
CA SER A 39 -63.28 14.04 42.03
C SER A 39 -63.02 12.74 42.79
N ILE A 40 -61.76 12.52 43.22
CA ILE A 40 -61.39 11.46 44.17
C ILE A 40 -60.61 12.05 45.35
N THR A 41 -60.93 11.55 46.56
CA THR A 41 -60.42 12.07 47.84
C THR A 41 -59.20 11.24 48.28
N PRO A 42 -58.13 11.83 48.86
CA PRO A 42 -56.88 11.12 49.13
C PRO A 42 -56.84 10.42 50.50
N LEU A 43 -56.30 9.19 50.54
CA LEU A 43 -55.71 8.55 51.74
C LEU A 43 -55.02 7.21 51.38
N PRO A 44 -54.00 6.76 52.14
CA PRO A 44 -52.79 7.45 52.59
C PRO A 44 -51.52 6.91 51.88
N THR A 45 -50.37 7.52 52.15
CA THR A 45 -49.05 7.04 51.70
C THR A 45 -48.74 5.62 52.22
N SER A 46 -48.18 4.78 51.35
CA SER A 46 -47.33 3.65 51.72
C SER A 46 -45.99 3.84 51.03
N ASP A 47 -44.91 3.95 51.79
CA ASP A 47 -43.59 4.22 51.23
C ASP A 47 -43.06 3.02 50.42
N PHE A 48 -42.96 3.21 49.11
CA PHE A 48 -42.13 2.38 48.24
C PHE A 48 -41.00 3.25 47.69
N ILE A 49 -39.77 2.94 48.10
CA ILE A 49 -38.58 3.59 47.56
C ILE A 49 -38.44 3.15 46.10
N ALA A 50 -38.59 4.10 45.18
CA ALA A 50 -38.24 3.90 43.79
C ALA A 50 -36.71 3.97 43.65
N THR A 51 -36.06 2.81 43.54
CA THR A 51 -34.69 2.74 43.03
C THR A 51 -34.74 3.02 41.52
N GLU A 52 -34.07 4.07 41.06
CA GLU A 52 -33.87 4.29 39.63
C GLU A 52 -32.90 3.23 39.08
N THR A 53 -33.35 2.46 38.09
CA THR A 53 -32.47 1.66 37.23
C THR A 53 -32.21 2.43 35.94
N LEU A 54 -30.94 2.76 35.68
CA LEU A 54 -30.56 3.34 34.38
C LEU A 54 -30.72 2.30 33.26
N PRO A 55 -31.11 2.72 32.04
CA PRO A 55 -31.07 1.86 30.87
C PRO A 55 -29.65 1.84 30.28
N GLY A 56 -29.05 0.66 30.08
CA GLY A 56 -27.82 0.53 29.28
C GLY A 56 -26.85 -0.60 29.64
N GLU A 57 -27.08 -1.37 30.71
CA GLU A 57 -26.17 -2.46 31.09
C GLU A 57 -26.35 -3.67 30.16
N THR A 58 -25.36 -3.90 29.29
CA THR A 58 -25.27 -5.09 28.43
C THR A 58 -24.68 -6.25 29.23
N ASP A 59 -25.44 -7.34 29.35
CA ASP A 59 -25.10 -8.59 30.07
C ASP A 59 -24.02 -9.44 29.35
N GLU A 60 -23.13 -8.79 28.60
CA GLU A 60 -22.02 -9.41 27.87
C GLU A 60 -20.69 -9.22 28.62
N PRO A 61 -19.77 -10.20 28.59
CA PRO A 61 -18.47 -10.08 29.24
C PRO A 61 -17.59 -9.06 28.50
N GLN A 62 -17.04 -8.09 29.24
CA GLN A 62 -16.23 -7.00 28.68
C GLN A 62 -15.00 -6.72 29.54
N VAL A 63 -13.99 -6.09 28.94
CA VAL A 63 -12.75 -5.71 29.62
C VAL A 63 -12.32 -4.29 29.25
N GLU A 64 -12.12 -3.45 30.26
CA GLU A 64 -11.62 -2.07 30.17
C GLU A 64 -10.09 -2.06 30.31
N MET A 65 -9.40 -1.30 29.45
CA MET A 65 -7.96 -1.10 29.49
C MET A 65 -7.59 -0.03 30.52
N LEU A 66 -6.72 -0.34 31.48
CA LEU A 66 -6.24 0.63 32.50
C LEU A 66 -5.02 1.43 32.03
N ILE A 67 -4.33 0.94 31.00
CA ILE A 67 -3.19 1.56 30.33
C ILE A 67 -3.27 1.28 28.82
N ASP A 68 -2.47 1.97 28.01
CA ASP A 68 -2.28 1.61 26.60
C ASP A 68 -1.67 0.19 26.50
N LEU A 69 -2.32 -0.71 25.77
CA LEU A 69 -2.10 -2.15 25.89
C LEU A 69 -2.01 -2.83 24.51
N ASN A 70 -0.94 -3.59 24.28
CA ASN A 70 -0.68 -4.26 23.01
C ASN A 70 -1.57 -5.49 22.77
N ILE A 71 -2.30 -5.50 21.66
CA ILE A 71 -3.06 -6.66 21.18
C ILE A 71 -2.10 -7.64 20.51
N ARG A 72 -2.24 -8.94 20.80
CA ARG A 72 -1.37 -10.01 20.29
C ARG A 72 -2.12 -11.17 19.67
N SER A 73 -1.42 -11.98 18.88
CA SER A 73 -1.95 -13.19 18.23
C SER A 73 -2.14 -14.39 19.17
N GLY A 74 -1.75 -14.28 20.45
CA GLY A 74 -1.91 -15.34 21.45
C GLY A 74 -1.63 -14.86 22.89
N PRO A 75 -1.90 -15.70 23.89
CA PRO A 75 -1.79 -15.38 25.31
C PRO A 75 -0.33 -15.31 25.78
N GLY A 76 0.30 -14.15 25.62
CA GLY A 76 1.64 -13.88 26.18
C GLY A 76 2.50 -12.94 25.35
N VAL A 77 3.58 -12.45 25.96
CA VAL A 77 4.51 -11.48 25.33
C VAL A 77 5.37 -12.07 24.20
N GLN A 78 5.38 -13.40 24.07
CA GLN A 78 6.06 -14.17 23.03
C GLN A 78 5.26 -14.32 21.73
N TYR A 79 3.97 -13.98 21.72
CA TYR A 79 3.13 -13.95 20.52
C TYR A 79 3.25 -12.58 19.82
N ASP A 80 3.12 -12.56 18.50
CA ASP A 80 3.28 -11.34 17.70
C ASP A 80 2.27 -10.24 18.08
N ARG A 81 2.71 -8.99 18.02
CA ARG A 81 1.86 -7.81 18.24
C ARG A 81 1.08 -7.51 16.96
N LEU A 82 -0.25 -7.59 17.06
CA LEU A 82 -1.18 -7.25 15.97
C LEU A 82 -1.63 -5.78 16.03
N GLY A 83 -1.60 -5.16 17.22
CA GLY A 83 -2.06 -3.78 17.40
C GLY A 83 -1.91 -3.26 18.82
N PHE A 84 -2.79 -2.34 19.20
CA PHE A 84 -2.95 -1.84 20.57
C PHE A 84 -4.36 -1.30 20.81
N LEU A 85 -4.75 -1.24 22.08
CA LEU A 85 -5.86 -0.46 22.62
C LEU A 85 -5.28 0.68 23.47
N LEU A 86 -6.07 1.74 23.67
CA LEU A 86 -5.74 2.89 24.51
C LEU A 86 -6.35 2.77 25.91
N ALA A 87 -5.76 3.45 26.89
CA ALA A 87 -6.30 3.52 28.24
C ALA A 87 -7.74 4.09 28.26
N GLY A 88 -8.66 3.36 28.89
CA GLY A 88 -10.09 3.67 28.95
C GLY A 88 -10.95 3.02 27.85
N GLU A 89 -10.36 2.37 26.84
CA GLU A 89 -11.14 1.59 25.86
C GLU A 89 -11.67 0.30 26.50
N THR A 90 -12.89 -0.09 26.10
CA THR A 90 -13.57 -1.30 26.59
C THR A 90 -13.94 -2.20 25.41
N VAL A 91 -13.65 -3.49 25.49
CA VAL A 91 -13.86 -4.47 24.41
C VAL A 91 -14.56 -5.75 24.89
N PRO A 92 -15.36 -6.43 24.04
CA PRO A 92 -15.94 -7.74 24.36
C PRO A 92 -14.89 -8.83 24.54
N VAL A 93 -15.15 -9.74 25.49
CA VAL A 93 -14.29 -10.88 25.81
C VAL A 93 -14.92 -12.17 25.26
N GLU A 94 -14.21 -12.83 24.34
CA GLU A 94 -14.62 -14.12 23.76
C GLU A 94 -14.18 -15.33 24.59
N GLY A 95 -13.14 -15.17 25.42
CA GLY A 95 -12.59 -16.26 26.21
C GLY A 95 -11.42 -15.84 27.11
N VAL A 96 -10.93 -16.79 27.91
CA VAL A 96 -9.78 -16.60 28.80
C VAL A 96 -8.80 -17.76 28.70
N ASP A 97 -7.50 -17.48 28.75
CA ASP A 97 -6.49 -18.49 29.05
C ASP A 97 -6.24 -18.55 30.58
N PRO A 98 -6.60 -19.63 31.27
CA PRO A 98 -6.40 -19.77 32.71
C PRO A 98 -4.94 -20.01 33.12
N GLU A 99 -4.01 -20.33 32.19
CA GLU A 99 -2.60 -20.52 32.53
C GLU A 99 -1.82 -19.20 32.60
N SER A 100 -2.03 -18.29 31.63
CA SER A 100 -1.38 -16.97 31.63
C SER A 100 -2.23 -15.83 32.21
N GLY A 101 -3.55 -16.01 32.33
CA GLY A 101 -4.48 -14.94 32.70
C GLY A 101 -4.64 -13.88 31.60
N TRP A 102 -4.61 -14.26 30.32
CA TRP A 102 -4.89 -13.36 29.19
C TRP A 102 -6.32 -13.54 28.70
N TRP A 103 -6.96 -12.43 28.32
CA TRP A 103 -8.27 -12.42 27.70
C TRP A 103 -8.14 -12.56 26.18
N LYS A 104 -8.90 -13.48 25.59
CA LYS A 104 -9.21 -13.45 24.16
C LYS A 104 -10.35 -12.45 23.96
N ILE A 105 -10.15 -11.46 23.12
CA ILE A 105 -11.12 -10.42 22.77
C ILE A 105 -11.55 -10.58 21.31
N SER A 106 -12.72 -10.07 20.97
CA SER A 106 -13.04 -9.86 19.55
C SER A 106 -12.04 -8.88 18.95
N CYS A 107 -11.44 -9.25 17.81
CA CYS A 107 -10.44 -8.39 17.17
C CYS A 107 -11.04 -7.03 16.79
N PRO A 108 -10.44 -5.91 17.23
CA PRO A 108 -10.81 -4.59 16.74
C PRO A 108 -10.67 -4.53 15.22
N ILE A 109 -11.59 -3.83 14.53
CA ILE A 109 -11.71 -3.87 13.07
C ILE A 109 -10.48 -3.32 12.32
N ASN A 110 -9.65 -2.54 13.00
CA ASN A 110 -8.36 -2.02 12.54
C ASN A 110 -7.17 -2.96 12.79
N VAL A 111 -7.40 -4.18 13.29
CA VAL A 111 -6.35 -5.14 13.69
C VAL A 111 -6.51 -6.44 12.91
N ALA A 112 -5.54 -6.74 12.04
CA ALA A 112 -5.55 -7.92 11.19
C ALA A 112 -5.00 -9.15 11.95
N GLY A 113 -5.88 -10.07 12.33
CA GLY A 113 -5.48 -11.42 12.78
C GLY A 113 -6.68 -12.34 13.05
N PRO A 114 -6.48 -13.66 13.07
CA PRO A 114 -7.55 -14.63 13.31
C PRO A 114 -8.05 -14.67 14.76
N GLN A 115 -7.29 -14.10 15.69
CA GLN A 115 -7.62 -14.04 17.11
C GLN A 115 -6.78 -12.96 17.79
N CYS A 116 -7.39 -12.25 18.74
CA CYS A 116 -6.79 -11.11 19.43
C CYS A 116 -6.78 -11.33 20.94
N TRP A 117 -5.63 -11.09 21.56
CA TRP A 117 -5.38 -11.37 22.96
C TRP A 117 -4.78 -10.15 23.67
N VAL A 118 -5.24 -9.91 24.90
CA VAL A 118 -4.78 -8.83 25.78
C VAL A 118 -4.51 -9.34 27.19
N SER A 119 -3.60 -8.68 27.93
CA SER A 119 -3.16 -9.15 29.25
C SER A 119 -4.20 -8.84 30.33
N GLY A 120 -4.72 -9.89 30.98
CA GLY A 120 -5.79 -9.82 31.97
C GLY A 120 -5.36 -9.49 33.40
N GLY A 121 -4.11 -9.09 33.61
CA GLY A 121 -3.61 -8.72 34.95
C GLY A 121 -4.26 -7.43 35.46
N GLU A 122 -4.59 -7.40 36.77
CA GLU A 122 -5.35 -6.32 37.42
C GLU A 122 -4.71 -4.92 37.31
N GLN A 123 -3.39 -4.84 37.10
CA GLN A 123 -2.68 -3.57 36.84
C GLN A 123 -2.76 -3.09 35.37
N TYR A 124 -3.35 -3.88 34.48
CA TYR A 124 -3.45 -3.62 33.04
C TYR A 124 -4.91 -3.53 32.55
N THR A 125 -5.81 -4.31 33.13
CA THR A 125 -7.22 -4.39 32.71
C THR A 125 -8.19 -4.53 33.90
N ARG A 126 -9.44 -4.11 33.69
CA ARG A 126 -10.57 -4.33 34.60
C ARG A 126 -11.71 -5.02 33.86
N ALA A 127 -12.00 -6.26 34.21
CA ALA A 127 -13.08 -7.03 33.62
C ALA A 127 -14.45 -6.75 34.28
N ALA A 128 -15.52 -6.95 33.52
CA ALA A 128 -16.92 -6.89 33.96
C ALA A 128 -17.69 -8.07 33.35
N ASN A 129 -18.66 -8.62 34.11
CA ASN A 129 -19.48 -9.78 33.73
C ASN A 129 -18.67 -11.02 33.28
N SER A 130 -17.44 -11.15 33.77
CA SER A 130 -16.46 -12.15 33.31
C SER A 130 -16.64 -13.56 33.89
N GLU A 131 -17.57 -13.75 34.83
CA GLU A 131 -17.81 -15.00 35.56
C GLU A 131 -18.23 -16.17 34.66
N THR A 132 -18.74 -15.90 33.46
CA THR A 132 -19.21 -16.90 32.49
C THR A 132 -18.34 -16.98 31.23
N VAL A 133 -17.17 -16.33 31.21
CA VAL A 133 -16.24 -16.35 30.07
C VAL A 133 -15.69 -17.78 29.87
N PRO A 134 -15.77 -18.36 28.65
CA PRO A 134 -15.26 -19.71 28.40
C PRO A 134 -13.73 -19.74 28.35
N ILE A 135 -13.15 -20.91 28.60
CA ILE A 135 -11.72 -21.13 28.37
C ILE A 135 -11.47 -21.11 26.85
N ALA A 136 -10.54 -20.27 26.40
CA ALA A 136 -10.09 -20.24 25.02
C ALA A 136 -8.83 -21.11 24.85
N GLU A 137 -8.79 -21.93 23.80
CA GLU A 137 -7.58 -22.67 23.44
C GLU A 137 -6.50 -21.70 22.96
N ALA A 138 -5.33 -21.73 23.61
CA ALA A 138 -4.17 -20.96 23.18
C ALA A 138 -3.65 -21.49 21.82
N PRO A 139 -3.37 -20.62 20.83
CA PRO A 139 -2.66 -21.04 19.63
C PRO A 139 -1.27 -21.56 20.00
N PRO A 140 -0.69 -22.50 19.22
CA PRO A 140 0.64 -23.03 19.49
C PRO A 140 1.63 -21.87 19.60
N THR A 141 2.47 -21.89 20.64
CA THR A 141 3.50 -20.86 20.83
C THR A 141 4.35 -20.78 19.56
N PRO A 142 4.53 -19.59 18.95
CA PRO A 142 5.26 -19.48 17.71
C PRO A 142 6.65 -20.09 17.86
N THR A 143 7.03 -20.93 16.90
CA THR A 143 8.42 -21.38 16.74
C THR A 143 9.31 -20.13 16.80
N PRO A 144 10.37 -20.10 17.64
CA PRO A 144 11.13 -18.89 17.90
C PRO A 144 11.47 -18.15 16.61
N PHE A 145 10.99 -16.90 16.53
CA PHE A 145 11.09 -16.05 15.35
C PHE A 145 12.54 -15.99 14.87
N ALA A 146 12.73 -15.93 13.54
CA ALA A 146 14.06 -15.91 12.94
C ALA A 146 14.93 -14.85 13.64
N PRO A 147 16.17 -15.18 14.06
CA PRO A 147 16.91 -14.39 15.02
C PRO A 147 17.07 -12.95 14.53
N GLU A 148 16.78 -12.00 15.43
CA GLU A 148 16.87 -10.56 15.21
C GLU A 148 18.18 -10.21 14.47
N LEU A 149 18.08 -9.43 13.39
CA LEU A 149 19.20 -9.25 12.48
C LEU A 149 20.39 -8.57 13.17
N GLU A 150 21.45 -9.35 13.35
CA GLU A 150 22.72 -8.99 14.00
C GLU A 150 23.12 -7.51 13.79
N PRO A 151 23.36 -6.72 14.84
CA PRO A 151 23.54 -5.27 14.71
C PRO A 151 24.60 -4.87 13.68
N ASN A 152 24.25 -3.91 12.82
CA ASN A 152 24.99 -3.50 11.60
C ASN A 152 24.98 -4.56 10.47
N THR A 153 23.94 -5.39 10.37
CA THR A 153 23.70 -6.28 9.24
C THR A 153 22.53 -5.76 8.40
N GLY A 154 22.72 -5.70 7.08
CA GLY A 154 21.64 -5.52 6.11
C GLY A 154 21.38 -6.80 5.32
N VAL A 155 20.42 -6.74 4.40
CA VAL A 155 20.01 -7.87 3.56
C VAL A 155 19.92 -7.40 2.11
N LEU A 156 20.54 -8.15 1.21
CA LEU A 156 20.34 -8.06 -0.24
C LEU A 156 19.62 -9.33 -0.69
N VAL A 157 18.53 -9.19 -1.45
CA VAL A 157 17.86 -10.30 -2.15
C VAL A 157 17.79 -10.03 -3.64
N TYR A 158 17.90 -11.05 -4.47
CA TYR A 158 17.88 -10.90 -5.93
C TYR A 158 17.40 -12.17 -6.65
N ILE A 159 16.96 -12.00 -7.89
CA ILE A 159 16.64 -13.11 -8.80
C ILE A 159 17.81 -13.35 -9.78
N ASP A 160 18.26 -14.60 -9.89
CA ASP A 160 19.20 -15.06 -10.93
C ASP A 160 18.67 -16.32 -11.62
N ASN A 161 18.50 -16.21 -12.95
CA ASN A 161 17.92 -17.23 -13.83
C ASN A 161 16.60 -17.80 -13.27
N GLY A 162 15.72 -16.90 -12.83
CA GLY A 162 14.40 -17.22 -12.26
C GLY A 162 14.41 -17.78 -10.83
N ARG A 163 15.58 -17.90 -10.18
CA ARG A 163 15.78 -18.42 -8.81
C ARG A 163 15.99 -17.29 -7.82
N LEU A 164 15.57 -17.46 -6.56
CA LEU A 164 15.71 -16.43 -5.52
C LEU A 164 16.92 -16.70 -4.62
N PHE A 165 17.76 -15.67 -4.45
CA PHE A 165 18.94 -15.67 -3.58
C PHE A 165 18.88 -14.56 -2.52
N ALA A 166 19.63 -14.74 -1.43
CA ALA A 166 19.86 -13.73 -0.41
C ALA A 166 21.32 -13.68 0.05
N ALA A 167 21.81 -12.49 0.42
CA ALA A 167 23.12 -12.29 1.02
C ALA A 167 23.02 -11.28 2.18
N LYS A 168 23.65 -11.60 3.32
CA LYS A 168 23.80 -10.66 4.44
C LYS A 168 24.85 -9.60 4.09
N LEU A 169 24.54 -8.32 4.31
CA LEU A 169 25.44 -7.19 4.07
C LEU A 169 26.07 -6.74 5.38
N ASN A 170 27.40 -6.62 5.43
CA ASN A 170 28.10 -6.03 6.57
C ASN A 170 28.11 -4.50 6.46
N LEU A 171 27.30 -3.81 7.26
CA LEU A 171 27.16 -2.34 7.24
C LEU A 171 28.29 -1.61 7.99
N LYS A 172 29.22 -2.35 8.62
CA LYS A 172 30.47 -1.77 9.17
C LYS A 172 31.47 -1.40 8.07
N ASN A 173 31.24 -1.86 6.83
CA ASN A 173 31.98 -1.47 5.64
C ASN A 173 31.23 -0.38 4.86
N ASN A 174 31.97 0.57 4.29
CA ASN A 174 31.45 1.52 3.32
C ASN A 174 32.28 1.42 2.01
N PRO A 175 31.71 0.93 0.90
CA PRO A 175 30.34 0.42 0.77
C PRO A 175 30.14 -0.91 1.52
N PRO A 176 28.89 -1.30 1.85
CA PRO A 176 28.60 -2.59 2.46
C PRO A 176 29.08 -3.77 1.60
N ILE A 177 29.68 -4.76 2.25
CA ILE A 177 30.24 -5.97 1.63
C ILE A 177 29.30 -7.16 1.92
N PRO A 178 28.99 -8.02 0.94
CA PRO A 178 28.11 -9.17 1.14
C PRO A 178 28.88 -10.37 1.73
N ALA A 179 28.16 -11.20 2.49
CA ALA A 179 28.54 -12.58 2.72
C ALA A 179 28.30 -13.44 1.46
N GLU A 180 28.72 -14.71 1.49
CA GLU A 180 28.44 -15.66 0.41
C GLU A 180 26.90 -15.79 0.19
N PRO A 181 26.38 -15.61 -1.04
CA PRO A 181 24.94 -15.66 -1.28
C PRO A 181 24.35 -17.06 -1.11
N GLN A 182 23.28 -17.16 -0.33
CA GLN A 182 22.48 -18.36 -0.16
C GLN A 182 21.38 -18.44 -1.23
N LEU A 183 21.18 -19.62 -1.82
CA LEU A 183 20.01 -19.95 -2.63
C LEU A 183 18.82 -20.21 -1.71
N LEU A 184 17.74 -19.44 -1.85
CA LEU A 184 16.50 -19.60 -1.07
C LEU A 184 15.47 -20.46 -1.79
N VAL A 185 15.34 -20.30 -3.12
CA VAL A 185 14.36 -21.03 -3.93
C VAL A 185 14.97 -21.45 -5.26
N GLU A 186 15.01 -22.77 -5.51
CA GLU A 186 15.62 -23.39 -6.70
C GLU A 186 14.76 -23.33 -7.97
N ASP A 187 13.49 -22.93 -7.84
CA ASP A 187 12.56 -22.79 -8.97
C ASP A 187 13.06 -21.73 -9.97
N GLN A 188 12.78 -21.89 -11.26
CA GLN A 188 13.34 -21.07 -12.35
C GLN A 188 12.29 -20.18 -13.02
N ASN A 189 11.19 -19.90 -12.33
CA ASN A 189 10.01 -19.19 -12.84
C ASN A 189 9.67 -17.91 -12.05
N ILE A 190 10.53 -17.46 -11.12
CA ILE A 190 10.24 -16.31 -10.26
C ILE A 190 10.36 -15.02 -11.07
N GLN A 191 9.28 -14.24 -11.06
CA GLN A 191 9.10 -13.05 -11.90
C GLN A 191 9.33 -11.73 -11.15
N ARG A 192 8.92 -11.68 -9.88
CA ARG A 192 8.98 -10.49 -9.00
C ARG A 192 9.28 -10.93 -7.56
N LEU A 193 9.96 -10.08 -6.81
CA LEU A 193 10.24 -10.27 -5.38
C LEU A 193 9.81 -9.04 -4.58
N TYR A 194 9.45 -9.25 -3.32
CA TYR A 194 9.02 -8.23 -2.37
C TYR A 194 9.62 -8.56 -1.00
N LEU A 195 10.69 -7.86 -0.63
CA LEU A 195 11.34 -8.01 0.69
C LEU A 195 10.44 -7.40 1.79
N ALA A 196 10.27 -8.10 2.90
CA ALA A 196 9.43 -7.64 4.00
C ALA A 196 9.99 -6.38 4.69
N PRO A 197 9.14 -5.50 5.25
CA PRO A 197 9.58 -4.33 6.03
C PRO A 197 10.54 -4.64 7.20
N ASN A 198 10.50 -5.86 7.74
CA ASN A 198 11.41 -6.33 8.79
C ASN A 198 12.71 -7.00 8.28
N GLY A 199 12.89 -7.15 6.96
CA GLY A 199 14.08 -7.77 6.34
C GLY A 199 14.21 -9.29 6.48
N LEU A 200 13.28 -9.96 7.17
CA LEU A 200 13.40 -11.38 7.57
C LEU A 200 12.68 -12.38 6.64
N ARG A 201 11.74 -11.91 5.81
CA ARG A 201 10.99 -12.74 4.85
C ARG A 201 10.98 -12.10 3.46
N VAL A 202 10.84 -12.93 2.43
CA VAL A 202 10.67 -12.49 1.03
C VAL A 202 9.38 -13.11 0.49
N ALA A 203 8.45 -12.25 0.05
CA ALA A 203 7.33 -12.69 -0.77
C ALA A 203 7.74 -12.65 -2.25
N TYR A 204 7.29 -13.61 -3.06
CA TYR A 204 7.68 -13.68 -4.46
C TYR A 204 6.57 -14.26 -5.35
N ILE A 205 6.52 -13.78 -6.59
CA ILE A 205 5.59 -14.25 -7.63
C ILE A 205 6.31 -15.24 -8.53
N ALA A 206 5.75 -16.44 -8.67
CA ALA A 206 6.28 -17.54 -9.47
C ALA A 206 5.27 -17.99 -10.52
N GLY A 207 5.69 -18.20 -11.77
CA GLY A 207 4.81 -18.74 -12.82
C GLY A 207 5.08 -18.21 -14.22
N ASN A 208 4.02 -18.04 -15.01
CA ASN A 208 4.07 -17.60 -16.42
C ASN A 208 3.08 -16.44 -16.69
N SER A 209 2.78 -16.17 -17.96
CA SER A 209 1.87 -15.09 -18.41
C SER A 209 0.40 -15.51 -18.55
N GLN A 210 0.02 -16.69 -18.05
CA GLN A 210 -1.35 -17.19 -18.00
C GLN A 210 -1.81 -17.47 -16.55
N ALA A 211 -0.90 -17.96 -15.72
CA ALA A 211 -1.12 -18.18 -14.29
C ALA A 211 0.19 -18.00 -13.50
N ASN A 212 0.08 -17.49 -12.27
CA ASN A 212 1.17 -17.40 -11.32
C ASN A 212 0.67 -17.69 -9.88
N SER A 213 1.59 -17.72 -8.92
CA SER A 213 1.31 -17.90 -7.49
C SER A 213 2.04 -16.86 -6.64
N LEU A 214 1.43 -16.48 -5.50
CA LEU A 214 2.09 -15.69 -4.46
C LEU A 214 2.62 -16.64 -3.39
N ASN A 215 3.89 -16.48 -3.06
CA ASN A 215 4.64 -17.36 -2.17
C ASN A 215 5.45 -16.53 -1.16
N VAL A 216 5.89 -17.16 -0.08
CA VAL A 216 6.80 -16.58 0.91
C VAL A 216 7.91 -17.57 1.27
N VAL A 217 9.08 -17.06 1.65
CA VAL A 217 10.19 -17.82 2.24
C VAL A 217 10.93 -16.92 3.24
N ASN A 218 11.53 -17.52 4.27
CA ASN A 218 12.39 -16.79 5.20
C ASN A 218 13.77 -16.50 4.58
N ILE A 219 14.46 -15.50 5.13
CA ILE A 219 15.79 -15.08 4.64
C ILE A 219 16.90 -16.11 4.91
N ASP A 220 16.63 -17.13 5.72
CA ASP A 220 17.48 -18.31 5.97
C ASP A 220 17.11 -19.53 5.07
N GLY A 221 16.14 -19.37 4.17
CA GLY A 221 15.64 -20.41 3.26
C GLY A 221 14.61 -21.36 3.87
N GLN A 222 14.24 -21.19 5.14
CA GLN A 222 13.22 -21.99 5.81
C GLN A 222 11.81 -21.47 5.51
N ASP A 223 10.79 -22.22 5.98
CA ASP A 223 9.38 -21.81 6.00
C ASP A 223 8.83 -21.36 4.61
N LYS A 224 9.28 -22.04 3.54
CA LYS A 224 8.81 -21.81 2.17
C LYS A 224 7.35 -22.25 2.04
N ARG A 225 6.44 -21.31 1.77
CA ARG A 225 5.00 -21.55 1.60
C ARG A 225 4.48 -20.93 0.30
N THR A 226 3.52 -21.59 -0.34
CA THR A 226 2.63 -20.94 -1.32
C THR A 226 1.41 -20.44 -0.56
N LEU A 227 1.12 -19.14 -0.67
CA LEU A 227 0.01 -18.47 0.03
C LEU A 227 -1.23 -18.39 -0.87
N VAL A 228 -1.03 -18.18 -2.18
CA VAL A 228 -2.12 -18.05 -3.16
C VAL A 228 -1.71 -18.73 -4.47
N SER A 229 -2.63 -19.53 -5.03
CA SER A 229 -2.42 -20.35 -6.23
C SER A 229 -3.63 -20.30 -7.16
N ALA A 230 -3.40 -20.17 -8.47
CA ALA A 230 -4.46 -20.18 -9.47
C ALA A 230 -4.88 -21.61 -9.85
N GLU A 231 -5.59 -22.30 -8.95
CA GLU A 231 -5.90 -23.74 -9.11
C GLU A 231 -7.01 -24.05 -10.14
N ALA A 232 -8.13 -23.32 -10.10
CA ALA A 232 -9.33 -23.64 -10.88
C ALA A 232 -9.67 -22.60 -11.96
N THR A 233 -9.27 -21.34 -11.77
CA THR A 233 -9.43 -20.26 -12.76
C THR A 233 -8.08 -19.54 -12.89
N PRO A 234 -7.52 -19.39 -14.11
CA PRO A 234 -6.25 -18.70 -14.30
C PRO A 234 -6.37 -17.20 -13.99
N PHE A 235 -5.56 -16.74 -13.05
CA PHE A 235 -5.33 -15.31 -12.77
C PHE A 235 -3.83 -15.05 -12.58
N LEU A 236 -3.47 -13.78 -12.63
CA LEU A 236 -2.14 -13.27 -12.38
C LEU A 236 -2.18 -12.36 -11.16
N VAL A 237 -1.53 -12.74 -10.06
CA VAL A 237 -1.18 -11.81 -8.99
C VAL A 237 -0.34 -10.68 -9.60
N SER A 238 -0.78 -9.43 -9.42
CA SER A 238 -0.21 -8.29 -10.13
C SER A 238 0.58 -7.37 -9.18
N GLN A 239 -0.07 -6.39 -8.55
CA GLN A 239 0.55 -5.61 -7.49
C GLN A 239 0.47 -6.38 -6.16
N VAL A 240 1.54 -6.32 -5.37
CA VAL A 240 1.62 -6.88 -4.02
C VAL A 240 2.23 -5.84 -3.07
N GLN A 241 1.70 -5.74 -1.86
CA GLN A 241 2.27 -4.91 -0.79
C GLN A 241 2.25 -5.67 0.54
N TRP A 242 3.37 -5.64 1.26
CA TRP A 242 3.44 -6.08 2.66
C TRP A 242 2.69 -5.12 3.58
N PHE A 243 2.00 -5.66 4.58
CA PHE A 243 1.59 -4.88 5.75
C PHE A 243 2.83 -4.45 6.56
N ALA A 244 2.73 -3.35 7.30
CA ALA A 244 3.87 -2.74 8.00
C ALA A 244 4.47 -3.66 9.09
N ASP A 245 3.65 -4.55 9.66
CA ASP A 245 4.02 -5.60 10.62
C ASP A 245 4.81 -6.77 9.99
N SER A 246 4.80 -6.90 8.66
CA SER A 246 5.31 -8.05 7.90
C SER A 246 4.57 -9.39 8.14
N GLN A 247 3.33 -9.35 8.63
CA GLN A 247 2.52 -10.54 8.97
C GLN A 247 1.41 -10.87 7.95
N ALA A 248 1.09 -9.93 7.07
CA ALA A 248 0.15 -10.12 5.97
C ALA A 248 0.60 -9.43 4.67
N LEU A 249 -0.03 -9.83 3.57
CA LEU A 249 0.17 -9.28 2.23
C LEU A 249 -1.18 -8.86 1.66
N ALA A 250 -1.25 -7.68 1.03
CA ALA A 250 -2.35 -7.31 0.13
C ALA A 250 -1.92 -7.49 -1.32
N PHE A 251 -2.85 -7.87 -2.19
CA PHE A 251 -2.62 -7.99 -3.63
C PHE A 251 -3.90 -7.80 -4.44
N ASN A 252 -3.75 -7.38 -5.70
CA ASN A 252 -4.81 -7.42 -6.70
C ASN A 252 -4.47 -8.42 -7.81
N THR A 253 -5.48 -8.79 -8.61
CA THR A 253 -5.34 -9.78 -9.68
C THR A 253 -5.69 -9.22 -11.05
N ASP A 254 -4.94 -9.68 -12.05
CA ASP A 254 -5.20 -9.47 -13.45
C ASP A 254 -5.61 -10.79 -14.12
N VAL A 255 -6.36 -10.69 -15.21
CA VAL A 255 -6.52 -11.77 -16.19
C VAL A 255 -5.55 -11.55 -17.36
N GLN A 256 -5.41 -12.52 -18.25
CA GLN A 256 -4.43 -12.48 -19.36
C GLN A 256 -4.51 -11.21 -20.24
N PHE A 257 -5.66 -10.52 -20.27
CA PHE A 257 -5.92 -9.32 -21.09
C PHE A 257 -6.66 -8.21 -20.31
N GLY A 258 -6.30 -7.94 -19.07
CA GLY A 258 -6.81 -6.80 -18.30
C GLY A 258 -6.79 -7.01 -16.78
N SER A 259 -7.00 -5.96 -16.00
CA SER A 259 -7.12 -6.11 -14.54
C SER A 259 -8.51 -6.55 -14.12
N GLN A 260 -8.63 -7.36 -13.06
CA GLN A 260 -9.93 -7.63 -12.43
C GLN A 260 -10.40 -6.46 -11.56
N VAL A 261 -9.52 -5.51 -11.23
CA VAL A 261 -9.83 -4.33 -10.39
C VAL A 261 -10.48 -4.79 -9.08
N ASP A 262 -9.84 -5.75 -8.42
CA ASP A 262 -10.22 -6.33 -7.13
C ASP A 262 -9.21 -5.90 -6.04
N LEU A 263 -9.37 -6.43 -4.81
CA LEU A 263 -8.32 -6.40 -3.79
C LEU A 263 -8.53 -7.53 -2.79
N TRP A 264 -7.43 -8.22 -2.47
CA TRP A 264 -7.37 -9.35 -1.55
C TRP A 264 -6.31 -9.11 -0.47
N THR A 265 -6.46 -9.77 0.68
CA THR A 265 -5.40 -9.91 1.69
C THR A 265 -5.18 -11.37 2.03
N VAL A 266 -3.93 -11.76 2.29
CA VAL A 266 -3.58 -13.10 2.76
C VAL A 266 -2.61 -13.02 3.95
N THR A 267 -2.87 -13.81 5.00
CA THR A 267 -1.96 -13.96 6.15
C THR A 267 -0.82 -14.94 5.83
N LEU A 268 0.25 -14.96 6.63
CA LEU A 268 1.35 -15.91 6.45
C LEU A 268 0.95 -17.40 6.64
N ASP A 269 -0.17 -17.67 7.32
CA ASP A 269 -0.75 -19.00 7.48
C ASP A 269 -1.77 -19.37 6.37
N GLY A 270 -1.96 -18.47 5.38
CA GLY A 270 -2.76 -18.73 4.18
C GLY A 270 -4.24 -18.35 4.26
N GLU A 271 -4.65 -17.57 5.27
CA GLU A 271 -6.04 -17.09 5.36
C GLU A 271 -6.30 -16.01 4.32
N LEU A 272 -6.92 -16.41 3.21
CA LEU A 272 -7.27 -15.53 2.10
C LEU A 272 -8.62 -14.85 2.34
N MET A 273 -8.64 -13.52 2.29
CA MET A 273 -9.85 -12.70 2.40
C MET A 273 -10.00 -11.77 1.19
N GLN A 274 -11.16 -11.83 0.53
CA GLN A 274 -11.54 -10.80 -0.45
C GLN A 274 -11.93 -9.53 0.30
N ARG A 275 -11.33 -8.39 -0.04
CA ARG A 275 -11.70 -7.08 0.54
C ARG A 275 -12.59 -6.28 -0.40
N PHE A 276 -12.35 -6.38 -1.70
CA PHE A 276 -13.18 -5.75 -2.73
C PHE A 276 -13.39 -6.74 -3.89
N ALA A 277 -14.61 -6.78 -4.44
CA ALA A 277 -14.91 -7.63 -5.60
C ALA A 277 -14.27 -7.10 -6.88
N ALA A 278 -14.32 -7.90 -7.96
CA ALA A 278 -13.86 -7.48 -9.27
C ALA A 278 -14.68 -6.27 -9.78
N GLY A 279 -13.99 -5.19 -10.16
CA GLY A 279 -14.57 -3.89 -10.48
C GLY A 279 -14.74 -2.95 -9.27
N GLU A 280 -14.73 -3.47 -8.04
CA GLU A 280 -14.94 -2.69 -6.81
C GLU A 280 -13.63 -2.28 -6.14
N GLY A 281 -12.50 -2.90 -6.46
CA GLY A 281 -11.17 -2.56 -5.94
C GLY A 281 -10.46 -1.44 -6.73
N GLY A 282 -9.15 -1.61 -6.94
CA GLY A 282 -8.32 -0.67 -7.71
C GLY A 282 -7.34 -1.42 -8.62
N GLY A 283 -7.09 -0.89 -9.82
CA GLY A 283 -6.08 -1.45 -10.73
C GLY A 283 -4.65 -1.21 -10.23
N ALA A 284 -4.49 -0.22 -9.35
CA ALA A 284 -3.40 -0.16 -8.39
C ALA A 284 -3.96 0.25 -7.02
N PHE A 285 -3.20 0.00 -5.95
CA PHE A 285 -3.60 0.35 -4.58
C PHE A 285 -2.39 0.81 -3.75
N LEU A 286 -2.66 1.37 -2.57
CA LEU A 286 -1.66 1.62 -1.54
C LEU A 286 -2.26 1.40 -0.15
N LEU A 287 -1.71 0.47 0.63
CA LEU A 287 -1.98 0.36 2.07
C LEU A 287 -1.36 1.54 2.82
N LEU A 288 -2.12 2.13 3.75
CA LEU A 288 -1.64 3.13 4.69
C LEU A 288 -1.41 2.50 6.09
N PRO A 289 -0.54 3.06 6.94
CA PRO A 289 -0.17 2.43 8.22
C PRO A 289 -1.28 2.43 9.28
N ASP A 290 -2.38 3.15 9.03
CA ASP A 290 -3.58 3.27 9.87
C ASP A 290 -4.66 2.21 9.54
N GLY A 291 -4.39 1.30 8.60
CA GLY A 291 -5.34 0.28 8.15
C GLY A 291 -6.27 0.73 7.02
N GLN A 292 -6.09 1.95 6.50
CA GLN A 292 -6.79 2.39 5.29
C GLN A 292 -6.11 1.89 4.01
N VAL A 293 -6.86 1.90 2.91
CA VAL A 293 -6.34 1.66 1.56
C VAL A 293 -6.77 2.77 0.61
N LEU A 294 -5.82 3.23 -0.20
CA LEU A 294 -6.10 4.07 -1.37
C LEU A 294 -6.26 3.16 -2.58
N LEU A 295 -7.38 3.27 -3.30
CA LEU A 295 -7.66 2.49 -4.50
C LEU A 295 -7.58 3.43 -5.72
N SER A 296 -6.62 3.17 -6.61
CA SER A 296 -6.49 3.87 -7.89
C SER A 296 -7.39 3.22 -8.93
N ARG A 297 -8.34 4.00 -9.44
CA ARG A 297 -9.23 3.63 -10.55
C ARG A 297 -8.82 4.41 -11.82
N GLN A 298 -9.55 4.20 -12.91
CA GLN A 298 -9.26 4.83 -14.21
C GLN A 298 -9.62 6.33 -14.28
N ASP A 299 -10.42 6.81 -13.34
CA ASP A 299 -11.05 8.15 -13.30
C ASP A 299 -11.09 8.76 -11.89
N ASN A 300 -10.62 8.04 -10.85
CA ASN A 300 -10.52 8.59 -9.51
C ASN A 300 -9.53 7.84 -8.61
N ILE A 301 -9.14 8.50 -7.51
CA ILE A 301 -8.60 7.84 -6.31
C ILE A 301 -9.72 7.77 -5.28
N THR A 302 -10.01 6.56 -4.81
CA THR A 302 -10.94 6.27 -3.70
C THR A 302 -10.14 6.03 -2.41
N ARG A 303 -10.64 6.47 -1.26
CA ARG A 303 -10.19 6.05 0.08
C ARG A 303 -11.19 5.07 0.65
N ALA A 304 -10.71 3.95 1.18
CA ALA A 304 -11.54 2.92 1.79
C ALA A 304 -10.87 2.29 3.01
N ASN A 305 -11.67 1.60 3.82
CA ASN A 305 -11.20 0.71 4.87
C ASN A 305 -10.86 -0.67 4.27
N LEU A 306 -9.99 -1.43 4.94
CA LEU A 306 -9.68 -2.80 4.54
C LEU A 306 -10.79 -3.83 4.82
N ASP A 307 -11.88 -3.45 5.49
CA ASP A 307 -13.09 -4.28 5.65
C ASP A 307 -14.00 -4.31 4.40
N GLY A 308 -13.64 -3.57 3.34
CA GLY A 308 -14.42 -3.43 2.12
C GLY A 308 -15.31 -2.17 2.08
N THR A 309 -15.42 -1.43 3.19
CA THR A 309 -16.22 -0.20 3.24
C THR A 309 -15.48 0.96 2.56
N VAL A 310 -16.01 1.40 1.41
CA VAL A 310 -15.60 2.65 0.75
C VAL A 310 -16.00 3.82 1.64
N GLN A 311 -15.04 4.71 1.94
CA GLN A 311 -15.31 5.95 2.67
C GLN A 311 -15.66 7.08 1.71
N ASP A 312 -14.71 7.47 0.86
CA ASP A 312 -14.79 8.70 0.05
C ASP A 312 -14.12 8.53 -1.31
N LEU A 313 -14.71 9.15 -2.34
CA LEU A 313 -13.99 9.48 -3.57
C LEU A 313 -13.19 10.76 -3.30
N ILE A 314 -11.87 10.63 -3.16
CA ILE A 314 -11.01 11.72 -2.66
C ILE A 314 -10.33 12.55 -3.75
N ILE A 315 -10.11 12.00 -4.95
CA ILE A 315 -9.60 12.75 -6.11
C ILE A 315 -10.28 12.27 -7.39
N PRO A 316 -11.21 13.05 -8.00
CA PRO A 316 -11.72 12.78 -9.33
C PRO A 316 -10.76 13.30 -10.42
N PHE A 317 -10.67 12.60 -11.56
CA PHE A 317 -9.95 13.02 -12.75
C PHE A 317 -10.60 12.48 -14.04
N GLU A 318 -10.24 13.04 -15.19
CA GLU A 318 -10.66 12.51 -16.50
C GLU A 318 -9.78 11.32 -16.90
N MET A 319 -10.36 10.29 -17.52
CA MET A 319 -9.62 9.10 -17.95
C MET A 319 -8.44 9.47 -18.87
N ILE A 320 -7.25 9.03 -18.50
CA ILE A 320 -6.00 9.43 -19.13
C ILE A 320 -5.78 8.66 -20.44
N ASN A 321 -5.66 9.39 -21.54
CA ASN A 321 -5.46 8.82 -22.87
C ASN A 321 -4.02 8.28 -23.04
N THR A 322 -3.84 6.98 -22.84
CA THR A 322 -2.56 6.27 -23.00
C THR A 322 -2.16 6.02 -24.46
N ALA A 323 -3.01 6.41 -25.44
CA ALA A 323 -2.90 6.03 -26.85
C ALA A 323 -2.84 4.51 -27.09
N SER A 324 -3.40 3.73 -26.15
CA SER A 324 -3.40 2.26 -26.12
C SER A 324 -4.70 1.74 -25.50
N GLU A 325 -4.89 0.42 -25.49
CA GLU A 325 -5.92 -0.26 -24.69
C GLU A 325 -5.55 -0.39 -23.20
N TYR A 326 -4.31 -0.05 -22.84
CA TYR A 326 -3.83 -0.01 -21.46
C TYR A 326 -4.51 1.11 -20.65
N ILE A 327 -5.12 0.75 -19.52
CA ILE A 327 -5.67 1.69 -18.54
C ILE A 327 -4.54 2.14 -17.61
N TYR A 328 -4.31 3.46 -17.53
CA TYR A 328 -3.38 4.03 -16.56
C TYR A 328 -4.04 4.18 -15.19
N TYR A 329 -3.39 3.62 -14.17
CA TYR A 329 -3.74 3.82 -12.76
C TYR A 329 -2.64 4.67 -12.10
N PRO A 330 -2.94 5.87 -11.57
CA PRO A 330 -1.95 6.65 -10.84
C PRO A 330 -1.39 5.87 -9.65
N GLN A 331 -0.13 6.10 -9.30
CA GLN A 331 0.60 5.34 -8.27
C GLN A 331 0.81 6.20 -7.01
N PRO A 332 0.00 6.03 -5.94
CA PRO A 332 0.21 6.74 -4.70
C PRO A 332 1.47 6.23 -3.98
N GLN A 333 2.23 7.14 -3.36
CA GLN A 333 3.44 6.83 -2.60
C GLN A 333 3.25 7.21 -1.14
N GLN A 334 3.43 6.23 -0.25
CA GLN A 334 3.28 6.43 1.20
C GLN A 334 4.35 7.38 1.75
N THR A 335 3.97 8.19 2.74
CA THR A 335 4.82 9.19 3.39
C THR A 335 5.13 8.82 4.85
N THR A 336 6.20 9.38 5.42
CA THR A 336 6.59 9.09 6.82
C THR A 336 5.58 9.52 7.88
N ASP A 337 4.64 10.40 7.55
CA ASP A 337 3.52 10.82 8.40
C ASP A 337 2.24 9.97 8.19
N GLY A 338 2.35 8.86 7.44
CA GLY A 338 1.28 7.88 7.24
C GLY A 338 0.29 8.20 6.11
N GLY A 339 0.38 9.39 5.51
CA GLY A 339 -0.38 9.74 4.31
C GLY A 339 0.24 9.21 3.02
N ALA A 340 -0.11 9.85 1.90
CA ALA A 340 0.51 9.61 0.60
C ALA A 340 0.62 10.89 -0.25
N TYR A 341 1.48 10.85 -1.28
CA TYR A 341 1.41 11.74 -2.44
C TYR A 341 0.96 10.95 -3.67
N VAL A 342 0.35 11.64 -4.64
CA VAL A 342 0.11 11.06 -5.99
C VAL A 342 0.25 12.14 -7.06
N ALA A 343 0.85 11.76 -8.19
CA ALA A 343 0.86 12.55 -9.42
C ALA A 343 -0.15 11.95 -10.40
N ILE A 344 -0.98 12.80 -11.02
CA ILE A 344 -2.02 12.40 -11.95
C ILE A 344 -1.78 13.15 -13.27
N PRO A 345 -1.44 12.47 -14.38
CA PRO A 345 -1.26 13.11 -15.69
C PRO A 345 -2.49 13.89 -16.14
N ASP A 346 -2.30 14.88 -17.00
CA ASP A 346 -3.40 15.46 -17.77
C ASP A 346 -4.04 14.39 -18.67
N ALA A 347 -5.36 14.50 -18.89
CA ALA A 347 -6.14 13.51 -19.64
C ALA A 347 -5.68 13.30 -21.09
N GLN A 348 -4.97 14.27 -21.68
CA GLN A 348 -4.38 14.20 -23.01
C GLN A 348 -2.85 14.43 -22.92
N PRO A 349 -2.08 13.46 -22.40
CA PRO A 349 -0.66 13.63 -22.04
C PRO A 349 0.29 13.69 -23.27
N TRP A 350 -0.27 13.70 -24.48
CA TRP A 350 0.44 13.78 -25.76
C TRP A 350 0.37 15.18 -26.38
N GLN A 351 -0.25 16.14 -25.72
CA GLN A 351 -0.40 17.52 -26.19
C GLN A 351 0.77 18.41 -25.74
N VAL A 352 1.08 19.44 -26.53
CA VAL A 352 2.02 20.51 -26.13
C VAL A 352 1.53 21.17 -24.84
N GLY A 353 2.42 21.36 -23.87
CA GLY A 353 2.11 21.92 -22.55
C GLY A 353 1.42 20.94 -21.59
N SER A 354 1.31 19.65 -21.92
CA SER A 354 0.79 18.64 -20.99
C SER A 354 1.76 18.36 -19.83
N GLY A 355 1.18 17.99 -18.70
CA GLY A 355 1.86 17.79 -17.43
C GLY A 355 1.12 16.85 -16.50
N ALA A 356 1.25 17.10 -15.20
CA ALA A 356 0.57 16.35 -14.15
C ALA A 356 0.15 17.23 -12.96
N ALA A 357 -1.02 16.94 -12.40
CA ALA A 357 -1.45 17.49 -11.12
C ALA A 357 -0.87 16.68 -9.95
N LEU A 358 -0.18 17.36 -9.04
CA LEU A 358 0.33 16.82 -7.79
C LEU A 358 -0.69 16.99 -6.67
N TRP A 359 -0.85 15.95 -5.85
CA TRP A 359 -1.78 15.90 -4.72
C TRP A 359 -1.13 15.32 -3.48
N GLN A 360 -1.47 15.86 -2.31
CA GLN A 360 -1.16 15.29 -1.00
C GLN A 360 -2.45 14.70 -0.40
N ILE A 361 -2.34 13.50 0.15
CA ILE A 361 -3.42 12.74 0.79
C ILE A 361 -2.98 12.50 2.25
N PRO A 362 -3.23 13.43 3.18
CA PRO A 362 -2.88 13.23 4.59
C PRO A 362 -3.70 12.08 5.19
N ALA A 363 -3.17 11.38 6.19
CA ALA A 363 -3.90 10.32 6.89
C ALA A 363 -5.20 10.88 7.54
N GLY A 364 -5.08 11.82 8.49
CA GLY A 364 -6.22 12.36 9.24
C GLY A 364 -6.81 13.69 8.75
N ALA A 365 -6.59 14.11 7.50
CA ALA A 365 -7.04 15.43 7.01
C ALA A 365 -7.45 15.43 5.52
N PRO A 366 -8.26 16.42 5.06
CA PRO A 366 -8.70 16.51 3.68
C PRO A 366 -7.56 16.57 2.67
N VAL A 367 -7.80 16.01 1.49
CA VAL A 367 -6.85 15.99 0.37
C VAL A 367 -6.55 17.39 -0.15
N VAL A 368 -5.27 17.65 -0.45
CA VAL A 368 -4.78 18.95 -0.91
C VAL A 368 -4.23 18.82 -2.33
N LYS A 369 -4.81 19.56 -3.27
CA LYS A 369 -4.19 19.78 -4.60
C LYS A 369 -3.00 20.73 -4.42
N LEU A 370 -1.81 20.29 -4.80
CA LEU A 370 -0.58 21.05 -4.56
C LEU A 370 -0.32 22.02 -5.73
N LYS A 371 0.08 21.48 -6.88
CA LYS A 371 0.46 22.24 -8.06
C LYS A 371 0.35 21.37 -9.32
N HIS A 372 0.28 21.99 -10.48
CA HIS A 372 0.56 21.33 -11.77
C HIS A 372 2.04 21.48 -12.12
N ILE A 373 2.66 20.40 -12.62
CA ILE A 373 4.04 20.36 -13.11
C ILE A 373 4.04 19.99 -14.60
N GLU A 374 5.01 20.51 -15.34
CA GLU A 374 5.10 20.31 -16.80
C GLU A 374 5.92 19.05 -17.15
N GLY A 375 5.41 18.27 -18.12
CA GLY A 375 6.04 17.04 -18.62
C GLY A 375 5.14 15.81 -18.50
N ASN A 376 5.16 14.96 -19.53
CA ASN A 376 4.43 13.69 -19.55
C ASN A 376 5.13 12.65 -18.64
N ILE A 377 4.40 12.15 -17.64
CA ILE A 377 4.86 11.19 -16.62
C ILE A 377 4.23 9.78 -16.77
N LEU A 378 3.66 9.44 -17.94
CA LEU A 378 2.96 8.15 -18.15
C LEU A 378 3.85 6.92 -17.90
N PHE A 379 5.14 7.03 -18.21
CA PHE A 379 6.11 5.93 -18.14
C PHE A 379 7.11 6.08 -17.00
N ASP A 380 7.31 7.33 -16.56
CA ASP A 380 8.34 7.76 -15.62
C ASP A 380 7.63 8.48 -14.45
N PRO A 381 7.24 7.77 -13.38
CA PRO A 381 6.46 8.37 -12.30
C PRO A 381 7.25 9.43 -11.53
N VAL A 382 6.53 10.42 -10.99
CA VAL A 382 7.10 11.38 -10.03
C VAL A 382 7.44 10.63 -8.75
N LEU A 383 8.70 10.63 -8.33
CA LEU A 383 9.15 10.02 -7.08
C LEU A 383 9.36 11.09 -6.00
N TRP A 384 8.62 10.98 -4.90
CA TRP A 384 8.85 11.83 -3.72
C TRP A 384 9.97 11.28 -2.84
N SER A 385 10.66 12.17 -2.13
CA SER A 385 11.49 11.76 -0.99
C SER A 385 10.59 11.18 0.11
N ARG A 386 11.07 10.21 0.89
CA ARG A 386 10.29 9.47 1.90
C ARG A 386 9.60 10.40 2.92
N ASN A 387 10.24 11.52 3.24
CA ASN A 387 9.73 12.58 4.12
C ASN A 387 8.81 13.61 3.43
N GLY A 388 8.45 13.41 2.16
CA GLY A 388 7.58 14.29 1.38
C GLY A 388 8.17 15.65 0.98
N ARG A 389 9.39 15.99 1.42
CA ARG A 389 9.92 17.35 1.28
C ARG A 389 10.33 17.70 -0.15
N TYR A 390 10.74 16.73 -0.95
CA TYR A 390 11.21 16.94 -2.33
C TYR A 390 10.56 15.93 -3.28
N LEU A 391 10.60 16.22 -4.58
CA LEU A 391 10.23 15.30 -5.66
C LEU A 391 11.23 15.31 -6.80
N ALA A 392 11.31 14.21 -7.53
CA ALA A 392 12.17 14.03 -8.70
C ALA A 392 11.39 13.28 -9.79
N TYR A 393 11.54 13.70 -11.06
CA TYR A 393 10.89 13.04 -12.20
C TYR A 393 11.70 13.23 -13.50
N ILE A 394 11.40 12.44 -14.52
CA ILE A 394 11.89 12.68 -15.88
C ILE A 394 10.89 13.60 -16.60
N GLN A 395 11.29 14.84 -16.86
CA GLN A 395 10.47 15.76 -17.65
C GLN A 395 10.59 15.41 -19.14
N ARG A 396 9.50 14.89 -19.71
CA ARG A 396 9.35 14.61 -21.15
C ARG A 396 8.35 15.60 -21.78
N LEU A 397 8.86 16.60 -22.49
CA LEU A 397 8.04 17.61 -23.17
C LEU A 397 7.55 17.11 -24.54
N MET A 398 6.35 17.55 -24.94
CA MET A 398 5.67 17.13 -26.19
C MET A 398 5.87 18.12 -27.36
N GLU A 399 6.88 19.00 -27.30
CA GLU A 399 7.16 19.97 -28.38
C GLU A 399 8.06 19.39 -29.47
N THR A 400 7.89 19.85 -30.72
CA THR A 400 8.70 19.41 -31.88
C THR A 400 10.18 19.79 -31.81
N THR A 401 10.55 20.70 -30.91
CA THR A 401 11.93 21.15 -30.67
C THR A 401 12.33 21.01 -29.19
N SER A 402 11.67 20.09 -28.46
CA SER A 402 11.95 19.85 -27.04
C SER A 402 13.42 19.55 -26.76
N PRO A 403 13.97 19.96 -25.60
CA PRO A 403 15.17 19.33 -25.08
C PRO A 403 14.93 17.82 -24.87
N PRO A 404 15.97 16.97 -24.93
CA PRO A 404 15.82 15.56 -24.64
C PRO A 404 15.39 15.37 -23.15
N PRO A 405 14.60 14.34 -22.83
CA PRO A 405 14.04 14.12 -21.49
C PRO A 405 15.06 14.30 -20.36
N GLN A 406 14.74 15.07 -19.32
CA GLN A 406 15.73 15.49 -18.32
C GLN A 406 15.26 15.24 -16.89
N LEU A 407 16.20 15.01 -15.97
CA LEU A 407 15.88 15.02 -14.54
C LEU A 407 15.39 16.42 -14.15
N VAL A 408 14.23 16.48 -13.51
CA VAL A 408 13.77 17.64 -12.76
C VAL A 408 13.66 17.26 -11.29
N MET A 409 14.18 18.12 -10.42
CA MET A 409 13.97 18.07 -8.97
C MET A 409 13.19 19.31 -8.52
N ALA A 410 12.40 19.20 -7.46
CA ALA A 410 11.61 20.29 -6.90
C ALA A 410 11.32 20.05 -5.41
N ASP A 411 10.76 21.04 -4.72
CA ASP A 411 10.03 20.80 -3.47
C ASP A 411 8.87 19.84 -3.71
N GLY A 412 8.46 19.08 -2.70
CA GLY A 412 7.39 18.07 -2.79
C GLY A 412 6.00 18.61 -3.17
N ASN A 413 5.82 19.93 -3.12
CA ASN A 413 4.64 20.65 -3.59
C ASN A 413 4.78 21.19 -5.04
N GLY A 414 5.87 20.86 -5.75
CA GLY A 414 6.19 21.34 -7.09
C GLY A 414 6.74 22.76 -7.17
N GLN A 415 7.12 23.40 -6.06
CA GLN A 415 7.82 24.69 -6.07
C GLN A 415 9.34 24.51 -6.25
N ASN A 416 10.05 25.61 -6.51
CA ASN A 416 11.52 25.64 -6.68
C ASN A 416 12.06 24.58 -7.66
N ILE A 417 11.39 24.45 -8.81
CA ILE A 417 11.72 23.51 -9.89
C ILE A 417 13.14 23.80 -10.43
N GLN A 418 14.00 22.78 -10.38
CA GLN A 418 15.36 22.77 -10.90
C GLN A 418 15.50 21.63 -11.93
N ALA A 419 15.61 22.00 -13.20
CA ALA A 419 15.94 21.05 -14.28
C ALA A 419 17.46 20.85 -14.38
N SER A 420 17.89 19.61 -14.61
CA SER A 420 19.32 19.28 -14.65
C SER A 420 20.03 19.79 -15.91
N GLY A 421 19.32 19.97 -17.03
CA GLY A 421 19.89 20.27 -18.33
C GLY A 421 20.59 19.08 -19.02
N PHE A 422 20.54 17.88 -18.42
CA PHE A 422 21.16 16.66 -18.95
C PHE A 422 20.10 15.61 -19.27
N PHE A 423 20.29 14.90 -20.39
CA PHE A 423 19.41 13.79 -20.78
C PHE A 423 19.41 12.70 -19.70
N ALA A 424 18.23 12.25 -19.28
CA ALA A 424 18.00 11.25 -18.25
C ALA A 424 16.83 10.35 -18.67
N GLU A 425 16.96 9.06 -18.39
CA GLU A 425 16.03 8.02 -18.84
C GLU A 425 15.20 7.41 -17.71
N LYS A 426 15.75 7.33 -16.49
CA LYS A 426 15.06 6.77 -15.32
C LYS A 426 15.55 7.43 -14.03
N VAL A 427 14.62 7.78 -13.14
CA VAL A 427 14.89 8.03 -11.71
C VAL A 427 14.70 6.70 -10.98
N HIS A 428 15.64 6.30 -10.12
CA HIS A 428 15.58 5.01 -9.42
C HIS A 428 15.12 5.17 -7.96
N ALA A 429 15.90 5.88 -7.13
CA ALA A 429 15.62 5.96 -5.69
C ALA A 429 16.16 7.23 -5.02
N TRP A 430 15.39 7.77 -4.08
CA TRP A 430 15.82 8.79 -3.11
C TRP A 430 16.66 8.17 -1.98
N SER A 431 17.63 8.93 -1.47
CA SER A 431 18.48 8.53 -0.35
C SER A 431 17.69 8.47 0.97
N PRO A 432 18.10 7.65 1.95
CA PRO A 432 17.44 7.59 3.26
C PRO A 432 17.42 8.94 4.00
N ASN A 433 18.44 9.78 3.80
CA ASN A 433 18.52 11.15 4.32
C ASN A 433 17.70 12.18 3.50
N ASN A 434 17.00 11.77 2.44
CA ASN A 434 16.08 12.59 1.63
C ASN A 434 16.73 13.78 0.89
N GLN A 435 18.05 13.81 0.71
CA GLN A 435 18.77 14.94 0.07
C GLN A 435 19.28 14.63 -1.35
N GLN A 436 19.27 13.36 -1.76
CA GLN A 436 19.97 12.89 -2.95
C GLN A 436 19.11 11.87 -3.71
N VAL A 437 19.24 11.80 -5.02
CA VAL A 437 18.48 10.88 -5.87
C VAL A 437 19.38 10.22 -6.92
N ILE A 438 19.26 8.91 -7.10
CA ILE A 438 19.98 8.18 -8.16
C ILE A 438 19.15 8.22 -9.43
N TYR A 439 19.76 8.63 -10.53
CA TYR A 439 19.18 8.58 -11.87
C TYR A 439 20.20 8.08 -12.89
N SER A 440 19.73 7.65 -14.06
CA SER A 440 20.61 7.18 -15.15
C SER A 440 20.15 7.69 -16.52
N GLY A 441 21.05 7.55 -17.48
CA GLY A 441 20.80 7.67 -18.92
C GLY A 441 21.79 6.80 -19.70
N PRO A 442 21.99 7.04 -21.00
CA PRO A 442 22.88 6.21 -21.83
C PRO A 442 24.31 6.29 -21.34
N GLU A 443 24.91 5.13 -21.05
CA GLU A 443 26.33 5.01 -20.70
C GLU A 443 26.74 5.81 -19.44
N PHE A 444 25.80 6.20 -18.57
CA PHE A 444 26.07 6.91 -17.31
C PHE A 444 25.04 6.64 -16.19
N TYR A 445 25.46 6.87 -14.96
CA TYR A 445 24.56 7.13 -13.83
C TYR A 445 25.00 8.40 -13.08
N ALA A 446 24.10 8.99 -12.30
CA ALA A 446 24.38 10.23 -11.61
C ALA A 446 23.63 10.34 -10.28
N ILE A 447 24.24 11.07 -9.34
CA ILE A 447 23.60 11.46 -8.07
C ILE A 447 23.14 12.91 -8.20
N GLY A 448 21.83 13.10 -8.36
CA GLY A 448 21.17 14.40 -8.17
C GLY A 448 21.19 14.77 -6.69
N ARG A 449 21.31 16.06 -6.39
CA ARG A 449 21.28 16.60 -5.02
C ARG A 449 20.41 17.85 -4.98
N VAL A 450 19.67 18.02 -3.89
CA VAL A 450 18.94 19.27 -3.62
C VAL A 450 19.93 20.43 -3.56
N ASP A 451 19.59 21.54 -4.21
CA ASP A 451 20.36 22.79 -4.26
C ASP A 451 21.83 22.63 -4.68
N SER A 452 22.14 21.64 -5.53
CA SER A 452 23.49 21.38 -6.02
C SER A 452 23.51 20.65 -7.36
N ALA A 453 24.56 20.91 -8.15
CA ALA A 453 24.75 20.24 -9.43
C ALA A 453 24.88 18.70 -9.26
N PRO A 454 24.31 17.89 -10.18
CA PRO A 454 24.42 16.44 -10.12
C PRO A 454 25.86 15.98 -10.35
N SER A 455 26.29 14.91 -9.66
CA SER A 455 27.58 14.27 -9.91
C SER A 455 27.40 13.04 -10.80
N GLN A 456 27.83 13.15 -12.07
CA GLN A 456 27.74 12.10 -13.08
C GLN A 456 28.97 11.17 -13.08
N VAL A 457 28.72 9.89 -13.32
CA VAL A 457 29.73 8.84 -13.51
C VAL A 457 29.43 8.12 -14.82
N SER A 458 30.37 8.16 -15.77
CA SER A 458 30.24 7.39 -17.02
C SER A 458 30.61 5.92 -16.79
N LEU A 459 29.85 5.03 -17.44
CA LEU A 459 30.00 3.58 -17.38
C LEU A 459 30.86 3.02 -18.53
N GLY A 460 31.22 3.85 -19.52
CA GLY A 460 31.83 3.40 -20.77
C GLY A 460 30.81 2.79 -21.74
N SER A 461 31.24 2.60 -22.99
CA SER A 461 30.29 2.39 -24.08
C SER A 461 29.52 1.05 -24.00
N GLY A 462 28.23 1.12 -24.31
CA GLY A 462 27.28 0.01 -24.28
C GLY A 462 26.78 -0.41 -22.88
N ARG A 463 27.37 0.10 -21.78
CA ARG A 463 26.89 -0.19 -20.41
C ARG A 463 25.65 0.64 -20.05
N ILE A 464 24.77 0.05 -19.24
CA ILE A 464 23.51 0.64 -18.78
C ILE A 464 23.24 0.30 -17.30
N VAL A 465 22.39 1.10 -16.63
CA VAL A 465 21.82 0.77 -15.32
C VAL A 465 20.43 0.17 -15.53
N GLY A 466 20.18 -1.02 -15.00
CA GLY A 466 18.83 -1.61 -15.01
C GLY A 466 17.99 -1.14 -13.82
N ASP A 467 18.57 -1.20 -12.63
CA ASP A 467 17.98 -0.70 -11.39
C ASP A 467 19.06 -0.23 -10.40
N ALA A 468 18.67 0.63 -9.45
CA ALA A 468 19.57 1.16 -8.43
C ALA A 468 18.82 1.50 -7.13
N GLN A 469 19.34 1.09 -5.99
CA GLN A 469 18.71 1.29 -4.68
C GLN A 469 19.75 1.69 -3.63
N TRP A 470 19.37 2.54 -2.67
CA TRP A 470 20.28 2.91 -1.59
C TRP A 470 20.46 1.77 -0.59
N SER A 471 21.69 1.56 -0.13
CA SER A 471 22.03 0.55 0.88
C SER A 471 22.44 1.16 2.22
N THR A 472 22.81 2.45 2.26
CA THR A 472 22.87 3.29 3.48
C THR A 472 22.64 4.75 3.07
N GLU A 473 22.75 5.71 3.99
CA GLU A 473 22.86 7.14 3.64
C GLU A 473 24.07 7.49 2.75
N ASN A 474 25.11 6.64 2.75
CA ASN A 474 26.41 6.91 2.13
C ASN A 474 26.83 5.83 1.11
N SER A 475 25.92 4.93 0.74
CA SER A 475 26.16 3.87 -0.25
C SER A 475 24.89 3.42 -0.94
N TYR A 476 25.04 2.89 -2.16
CA TYR A 476 23.96 2.39 -3.00
C TYR A 476 24.42 1.15 -3.77
N ILE A 477 23.47 0.31 -4.18
CA ILE A 477 23.69 -0.85 -5.04
C ILE A 477 23.18 -0.51 -6.44
N LEU A 478 24.01 -0.77 -7.46
CA LEU A 478 23.68 -0.64 -8.88
C LEU A 478 23.59 -2.03 -9.52
N ALA A 479 22.63 -2.22 -10.42
CA ALA A 479 22.64 -3.31 -11.38
C ALA A 479 23.14 -2.81 -12.74
N LEU A 480 24.39 -3.14 -13.09
CA LEU A 480 25.05 -2.70 -14.32
C LEU A 480 25.01 -3.79 -15.38
N GLY A 481 24.46 -3.50 -16.55
CA GLY A 481 24.36 -4.42 -17.68
C GLY A 481 24.94 -3.83 -18.96
N PHE A 482 24.68 -4.51 -20.07
CA PHE A 482 24.94 -4.01 -21.43
C PHE A 482 23.65 -4.05 -22.25
N VAL A 483 23.51 -3.14 -23.22
CA VAL A 483 22.33 -3.12 -24.12
C VAL A 483 22.22 -4.46 -24.85
N GLY A 484 21.09 -5.15 -24.69
CA GLY A 484 20.85 -6.48 -25.28
C GLY A 484 21.52 -7.65 -24.56
N SER A 485 22.12 -7.43 -23.38
CA SER A 485 22.63 -8.49 -22.50
C SER A 485 21.59 -8.90 -21.46
N ASN A 486 21.49 -10.21 -21.19
CA ASN A 486 20.73 -10.74 -20.07
C ASN A 486 21.56 -10.81 -18.77
N THR A 487 22.87 -10.57 -18.83
CA THR A 487 23.78 -10.65 -17.68
C THR A 487 24.02 -9.27 -17.09
N TRP A 488 23.85 -9.17 -15.76
CA TRP A 488 23.97 -7.95 -14.96
C TRP A 488 24.96 -8.16 -13.81
N GLU A 489 25.77 -7.14 -13.53
CA GLU A 489 26.70 -7.09 -12.40
C GLU A 489 26.07 -6.25 -11.27
N LEU A 490 25.85 -6.84 -10.09
CA LEU A 490 25.44 -6.09 -8.91
C LEU A 490 26.68 -5.52 -8.22
N GLN A 491 26.77 -4.19 -8.06
CA GLN A 491 27.87 -3.51 -7.38
C GLN A 491 27.37 -2.65 -6.22
N SER A 492 27.97 -2.78 -5.04
CA SER A 492 27.78 -1.86 -3.91
C SER A 492 28.80 -0.73 -4.01
N VAL A 493 28.36 0.51 -4.01
CA VAL A 493 29.15 1.70 -4.32
C VAL A 493 28.97 2.74 -3.22
N SER A 494 30.07 3.32 -2.76
CA SER A 494 30.07 4.39 -1.76
C SER A 494 29.98 5.76 -2.42
N MET A 495 29.51 6.76 -1.66
CA MET A 495 29.52 8.17 -2.08
C MET A 495 30.92 8.74 -2.37
N ALA A 496 32.00 8.02 -2.01
CA ALA A 496 33.38 8.34 -2.34
C ALA A 496 33.87 7.71 -3.66
N GLY A 497 33.02 6.95 -4.36
CA GLY A 497 33.35 6.26 -5.62
C GLY A 497 34.05 4.90 -5.46
N THR A 498 34.33 4.45 -4.24
CA THR A 498 34.78 3.07 -4.00
C THR A 498 33.62 2.12 -4.28
N ALA A 499 33.82 1.17 -5.21
CA ALA A 499 32.86 0.16 -5.63
C ALA A 499 33.36 -1.25 -5.31
N VAL A 500 32.44 -2.15 -4.94
CA VAL A 500 32.67 -3.57 -4.66
C VAL A 500 31.66 -4.38 -5.47
N SER A 501 32.14 -5.28 -6.32
CA SER A 501 31.27 -6.22 -7.05
C SER A 501 30.73 -7.27 -6.06
N LEU A 502 29.43 -7.55 -6.13
CA LEU A 502 28.70 -8.37 -5.15
C LEU A 502 28.42 -9.76 -5.72
N THR A 503 27.90 -9.80 -6.93
CA THR A 503 27.50 -11.01 -7.66
C THR A 503 27.19 -10.65 -9.11
N THR A 504 27.19 -11.66 -9.98
CA THR A 504 26.72 -11.55 -11.36
C THR A 504 25.44 -12.37 -11.49
N ILE A 505 24.38 -11.75 -11.99
CA ILE A 505 23.05 -12.35 -12.15
C ILE A 505 22.63 -12.39 -13.62
N ASN A 506 21.72 -13.28 -13.96
CA ASN A 506 21.17 -13.43 -15.30
C ASN A 506 19.65 -13.24 -15.24
N SER A 507 19.13 -12.28 -15.98
CA SER A 507 17.69 -12.05 -16.16
C SER A 507 17.41 -11.75 -17.64
N SER A 508 16.48 -12.50 -18.24
CA SER A 508 15.92 -12.17 -19.56
C SER A 508 14.98 -10.97 -19.55
N ASN A 509 14.61 -10.52 -18.35
CA ASN A 509 13.66 -9.45 -18.09
C ASN A 509 14.41 -8.29 -17.41
N THR A 510 13.69 -7.29 -16.91
CA THR A 510 14.25 -6.31 -15.98
C THR A 510 14.92 -7.03 -14.80
N VAL A 511 16.07 -6.51 -14.36
CA VAL A 511 16.74 -6.95 -13.13
C VAL A 511 15.81 -6.74 -11.92
N GLN A 512 15.84 -7.69 -10.98
CA GLN A 512 15.07 -7.63 -9.74
C GLN A 512 16.00 -7.92 -8.55
N PHE A 513 16.19 -6.90 -7.71
CA PHE A 513 16.80 -7.02 -6.39
C PHE A 513 16.06 -6.11 -5.39
N ALA A 514 16.23 -6.37 -4.10
CA ALA A 514 15.79 -5.47 -3.03
C ALA A 514 16.83 -5.43 -1.92
N VAL A 515 16.93 -4.27 -1.25
CA VAL A 515 17.84 -4.05 -0.13
C VAL A 515 17.03 -3.68 1.12
N TRP A 516 17.41 -4.24 2.26
CA TRP A 516 16.94 -3.83 3.58
C TRP A 516 18.13 -3.50 4.49
N THR A 517 17.99 -2.46 5.29
CA THR A 517 18.85 -2.16 6.44
C THR A 517 18.00 -1.68 7.61
N PRO A 518 18.52 -1.78 8.85
CA PRO A 518 17.93 -1.11 10.02
C PRO A 518 17.88 0.43 9.84
#